data_AF-A0A7S2MUF3-F1
#
_entry.id   AF-A0A7S2MUF3-F1
#
_cell.length_a   1.000
_cell.length_b   1.000
_cell.length_c   1.000
_cell.angle_alpha   90.00
_cell.angle_beta   90.00
_cell.angle_gamma   90.00
#
_symmetry.space_group_name_H-M   'P 1'
#
loop_
_entity.id
_entity.type
_entity.pdbx_description
1 polymer ?
#
loop_
_entity_poly.entity_id
_entity_poly.type
_entity_poly.pdbx_seq_one_letter_code
_entity_poly.pdbx_strand_id
1 'polypeptide(L)'
;HDHHLSVGVVLCAGPHVSFILHLTMTPMTTTNSAQLASSPECRDFDGSKDEKRTRIVCSNDTQLLEFMKDTDDGIKKRKETYLRRRHSSMGEMTATTASSLSSEEAGRDELDEIKSPEIDDYEKERIRLHEIMVARAMSPLQEKWNALTMIPNVLFCFYYLHEAKWIPDDMRGAITDECPNIMPPITILTCIGGIIFHCPFSFLYHWCCATILSPGIERLDHWSRRADQIFIHTASALWSYTTSGSLYYFAASAMFNAVCIQKHFQKEIDTEGNKIRILTAVFMYITPILYRGEVLLFFQVVAVLTLGFWLFAAYPIGGWSHCGFHIVSYLLPPLIMAASMTLPSNQESVILAANCKSRF
;
A
#
# COMPACT_ATOMS: atom_id res chain seq x y z
N HIS A 1 -32.30 -19.70 -5.99
CA HIS A 1 -31.24 -20.73 -5.98
C HIS A 1 -29.94 -20.02 -5.68
N ASP A 2 -29.61 -19.92 -4.40
CA ASP A 2 -28.43 -19.20 -3.92
C ASP A 2 -27.20 -20.09 -4.12
N HIS A 3 -26.49 -19.87 -5.22
CA HIS A 3 -25.22 -20.51 -5.47
C HIS A 3 -24.15 -19.82 -4.62
N HIS A 4 -23.91 -20.34 -3.42
CA HIS A 4 -22.71 -20.01 -2.66
C HIS A 4 -21.49 -20.55 -3.40
N LEU A 5 -20.67 -19.65 -3.95
CA LEU A 5 -19.37 -20.01 -4.50
C LEU A 5 -18.37 -20.06 -3.34
N SER A 6 -18.12 -21.26 -2.83
CA SER A 6 -17.05 -21.51 -1.86
C SER A 6 -15.76 -21.89 -2.59
N VAL A 7 -14.76 -21.02 -2.55
CA VAL A 7 -13.41 -21.31 -3.05
C VAL A 7 -12.54 -21.67 -1.85
N GLY A 8 -12.23 -22.95 -1.69
CA GLY A 8 -11.26 -23.43 -0.72
C GLY A 8 -9.87 -23.45 -1.36
N VAL A 9 -8.95 -22.62 -0.88
CA VAL A 9 -7.54 -22.74 -1.24
C VAL A 9 -6.87 -23.51 -0.12
N VAL A 10 -6.48 -24.76 -0.40
CA VAL A 10 -5.67 -25.57 0.50
C VAL A 10 -4.21 -25.27 0.17
N LEU A 11 -3.53 -24.54 1.05
CA LEU A 11 -2.09 -24.34 0.96
C LEU A 11 -1.41 -25.34 1.91
N CYS A 12 -0.81 -26.38 1.32
CA CYS A 12 -0.02 -27.36 2.06
C CYS A 12 1.44 -26.88 2.18
N ALA A 13 1.82 -26.27 3.30
CA ALA A 13 3.20 -25.89 3.57
C ALA A 13 3.99 -27.10 4.16
N GLY A 14 4.15 -28.16 3.36
CA GLY A 14 4.80 -29.41 3.77
C GLY A 14 3.85 -30.48 4.36
N PRO A 15 4.39 -31.62 4.83
CA PRO A 15 3.58 -32.79 5.23
C PRO A 15 2.71 -32.60 6.48
N HIS A 16 2.89 -31.51 7.24
CA HIS A 16 2.25 -31.33 8.55
C HIS A 16 1.57 -29.98 8.78
N VAL A 17 1.55 -29.06 7.80
CA VAL A 17 0.90 -27.75 7.95
C VAL A 17 -0.04 -27.49 6.78
N SER A 18 -1.32 -27.73 7.01
CA SER A 18 -2.39 -27.37 6.09
C SER A 18 -3.04 -26.07 6.56
N PHE A 19 -2.91 -25.01 5.77
CA PHE A 19 -3.76 -23.83 5.94
C PHE A 19 -4.97 -24.00 5.03
N ILE A 20 -6.15 -24.14 5.65
CA ILE A 20 -7.43 -24.06 4.94
C ILE A 20 -7.90 -22.62 5.08
N LEU A 21 -7.67 -21.82 4.04
CA LEU A 21 -8.30 -20.50 3.95
C LEU A 21 -9.69 -20.70 3.33
N HIS A 22 -10.72 -20.74 4.19
CA HIS A 22 -12.10 -20.70 3.75
C HIS A 22 -12.51 -19.25 3.48
N LEU A 23 -12.47 -18.84 2.21
CA LEU A 23 -13.06 -17.58 1.78
C LEU A 23 -14.52 -17.83 1.41
N THR A 24 -15.41 -17.56 2.36
CA THR A 24 -16.86 -17.54 2.09
C THR A 24 -17.22 -16.14 1.60
N MET A 25 -17.37 -15.97 0.29
CA MET A 25 -17.92 -14.73 -0.26
C MET A 25 -19.44 -14.80 -0.16
N THR A 26 -20.02 -14.15 0.85
CA THR A 26 -21.44 -13.85 0.84
C THR A 26 -21.69 -12.73 -0.17
N PRO A 27 -22.61 -12.89 -1.12
CA PRO A 27 -23.00 -11.78 -1.98
C PRO A 27 -23.56 -10.67 -1.09
N MET A 28 -22.93 -9.49 -1.12
CA MET A 28 -23.54 -8.30 -0.53
C MET A 28 -24.80 -8.01 -1.34
N THR A 29 -25.96 -8.24 -0.73
CA THR A 29 -27.21 -7.66 -1.24
C THR A 29 -27.05 -6.15 -1.22
N THR A 30 -27.10 -5.54 -2.40
CA THR A 30 -27.26 -4.10 -2.54
C THR A 30 -28.60 -3.72 -1.89
N THR A 31 -28.58 -3.33 -0.63
CA THR A 31 -29.74 -2.72 0.02
C THR A 31 -29.99 -1.38 -0.66
N ASN A 32 -31.13 -1.28 -1.35
CA ASN A 32 -31.67 -0.04 -1.87
C ASN A 32 -31.66 1.04 -0.77
N SER A 33 -30.89 2.10 -1.00
CA SER A 33 -30.71 3.26 -0.11
C SER A 33 -31.95 4.17 0.00
N ALA A 34 -33.15 3.65 -0.26
CA ALA A 34 -34.38 4.43 -0.41
C ALA A 34 -35.40 4.28 0.73
N GLN A 35 -35.08 3.56 1.83
CA GLN A 35 -36.10 3.23 2.85
C GLN A 35 -35.68 3.41 4.32
N LEU A 36 -34.74 4.33 4.61
CA LEU A 36 -34.46 4.79 5.98
C LEU A 36 -34.61 6.31 6.07
N ALA A 37 -35.83 6.79 5.81
CA ALA A 37 -36.27 8.14 6.13
C ALA A 37 -37.44 8.05 7.13
N SER A 38 -37.15 7.66 8.37
CA SER A 38 -37.98 8.01 9.52
C SER A 38 -37.17 7.83 10.81
N SER A 39 -36.74 8.96 11.38
CA SER A 39 -36.20 9.05 12.73
C SER A 39 -36.46 10.48 13.24
N PRO A 40 -36.64 10.70 14.55
CA PRO A 40 -37.56 11.70 15.07
C PRO A 40 -36.92 13.06 15.36
N GLU A 41 -37.81 14.04 15.51
CA GLU A 41 -37.67 15.36 16.15
C GLU A 41 -36.28 15.74 16.69
N CYS A 42 -35.62 16.67 16.00
CA CYS A 42 -34.57 17.49 16.60
C CYS A 42 -35.24 18.61 17.42
N ARG A 43 -34.97 18.65 18.73
CA ARG A 43 -35.23 19.83 19.57
C ARG A 43 -34.10 20.84 19.38
N ASP A 44 -34.49 22.09 19.15
CA ASP A 44 -33.59 23.23 19.18
C ASP A 44 -33.02 23.42 20.60
N PHE A 45 -31.70 23.49 20.70
CA PHE A 45 -30.99 23.94 21.89
C PHE A 45 -30.43 25.34 21.61
N ASP A 46 -31.05 26.33 22.24
CA ASP A 46 -30.65 27.73 22.20
C ASP A 46 -29.62 28.02 23.32
N GLY A 47 -28.63 28.86 22.99
CA GLY A 47 -27.72 29.51 23.94
C GLY A 47 -26.53 28.67 24.45
N SER A 48 -25.29 29.06 24.12
CA SER A 48 -24.56 30.12 24.83
C SER A 48 -23.12 30.23 24.30
N LYS A 49 -22.53 31.40 24.48
CA LYS A 49 -21.20 31.80 24.00
C LYS A 49 -20.08 31.06 24.75
N ASP A 50 -18.94 30.97 24.08
CA ASP A 50 -17.62 30.54 24.56
C ASP A 50 -17.36 29.03 24.72
N GLU A 51 -16.81 28.41 23.66
CA GLU A 51 -15.70 27.47 23.78
C GLU A 51 -15.10 27.14 22.40
N LYS A 52 -13.82 27.48 22.18
CA LYS A 52 -13.03 26.96 21.06
C LYS A 52 -12.72 25.48 21.31
N ARG A 53 -13.65 24.60 20.93
CA ARG A 53 -13.47 23.14 20.94
C ARG A 53 -13.31 22.65 19.51
N THR A 54 -12.17 22.01 19.24
CA THR A 54 -11.87 21.30 17.98
C THR A 54 -12.93 20.23 17.77
N ARG A 55 -13.92 20.48 16.89
CA ARG A 55 -14.89 19.47 16.46
C ARG A 55 -14.19 18.48 15.54
N ILE A 56 -13.98 17.26 16.01
CA ILE A 56 -13.85 16.11 15.11
C ILE A 56 -15.26 15.84 14.57
N VAL A 57 -15.49 16.26 13.33
CA VAL A 57 -16.74 16.00 12.60
C VAL A 57 -16.67 14.57 12.07
N CYS A 58 -17.48 13.68 12.64
CA CYS A 58 -17.79 12.41 11.99
C CYS A 58 -18.75 12.71 10.82
N SER A 59 -18.24 12.66 9.60
CA SER A 59 -19.00 12.86 8.37
C SER A 59 -19.86 11.63 8.07
N ASN A 60 -21.18 11.80 8.01
CA ASN A 60 -22.09 10.83 7.39
C ASN A 60 -21.92 10.83 5.86
N ASP A 61 -22.24 9.72 5.18
CA ASP A 61 -22.05 9.54 3.73
C ASP A 61 -22.71 10.62 2.85
N THR A 62 -23.73 11.32 3.36
CA THR A 62 -24.36 12.47 2.70
C THR A 62 -23.41 13.66 2.57
N GLN A 63 -22.57 13.91 3.58
CA GLN A 63 -21.54 14.97 3.52
C GLN A 63 -20.39 14.59 2.59
N LEU A 64 -20.12 13.31 2.36
CA LEU A 64 -19.15 12.88 1.36
C LEU A 64 -19.68 13.12 -0.06
N LEU A 65 -20.96 12.85 -0.31
CA LEU A 65 -21.60 13.16 -1.60
C LEU A 65 -21.71 14.66 -1.86
N GLU A 66 -22.04 15.46 -0.84
CA GLU A 66 -21.99 16.93 -0.93
C GLU A 66 -20.56 17.44 -1.09
N PHE A 67 -19.58 16.89 -0.38
CA PHE A 67 -18.17 17.22 -0.56
C PHE A 67 -17.69 16.85 -1.96
N MET A 68 -18.09 15.70 -2.52
CA MET A 68 -17.74 15.31 -3.88
C MET A 68 -18.38 16.24 -4.93
N LYS A 69 -19.64 16.65 -4.73
CA LYS A 69 -20.28 17.68 -5.58
C LYS A 69 -19.59 19.04 -5.44
N ASP A 70 -19.27 19.48 -4.23
CA ASP A 70 -18.52 20.71 -3.97
C ASP A 70 -17.08 20.65 -4.50
N THR A 71 -16.50 19.46 -4.58
CA THR A 71 -15.18 19.26 -5.18
C THR A 71 -15.27 19.34 -6.69
N ASP A 72 -16.30 18.76 -7.32
CA ASP A 72 -16.52 18.82 -8.76
C ASP A 72 -16.90 20.24 -9.21
N ASP A 73 -17.81 20.90 -8.49
CA ASP A 73 -18.14 22.32 -8.67
C ASP A 73 -16.94 23.22 -8.33
N GLY A 74 -16.13 22.84 -7.33
CA GLY A 74 -14.90 23.54 -6.97
C GLY A 74 -13.78 23.40 -8.01
N ILE A 75 -13.69 22.25 -8.69
CA ILE A 75 -12.79 22.01 -9.82
C ILE A 75 -13.28 22.79 -11.03
N LYS A 76 -14.58 22.72 -11.34
CA LYS A 76 -15.21 23.48 -12.42
C LYS A 76 -15.05 24.99 -12.21
N LYS A 77 -15.27 25.48 -10.99
CA LYS A 77 -15.11 26.88 -10.61
C LYS A 77 -13.64 27.31 -10.60
N ARG A 78 -12.69 26.44 -10.22
CA ARG A 78 -11.25 26.73 -10.37
C ARG A 78 -10.82 26.79 -11.82
N LYS A 79 -11.34 25.89 -12.67
CA LYS A 79 -11.15 25.90 -14.13
C LYS A 79 -11.72 27.18 -14.75
N GLU A 80 -12.92 27.58 -14.37
CA GLU A 80 -13.55 28.83 -14.80
C GLU A 80 -12.82 30.08 -14.27
N THR A 81 -12.33 30.06 -13.02
CA THR A 81 -11.57 31.18 -12.43
C THR A 81 -10.21 31.32 -13.10
N TYR A 82 -9.54 30.22 -13.41
CA TYR A 82 -8.29 30.22 -14.17
C TYR A 82 -8.51 30.76 -15.59
N LEU A 83 -9.56 30.29 -16.28
CA LEU A 83 -9.96 30.80 -17.60
C LEU A 83 -10.32 32.30 -17.54
N ARG A 84 -11.04 32.77 -16.50
CA ARG A 84 -11.36 34.20 -16.31
C ARG A 84 -10.13 35.07 -16.04
N ARG A 85 -9.23 34.66 -15.14
CA ARG A 85 -7.99 35.40 -14.86
C ARG A 85 -7.15 35.52 -16.12
N ARG A 86 -7.12 34.47 -16.92
CA ARG A 86 -6.43 34.46 -18.20
C ARG A 86 -7.06 35.41 -19.22
N HIS A 87 -8.39 35.41 -19.37
CA HIS A 87 -9.08 36.36 -20.24
C HIS A 87 -8.89 37.81 -19.77
N SER A 88 -8.83 38.04 -18.46
CA SER A 88 -8.60 39.39 -17.89
C SER A 88 -7.16 39.85 -18.13
N SER A 89 -6.16 38.96 -17.97
CA SER A 89 -4.75 39.26 -18.24
C SER A 89 -4.45 39.50 -19.73
N MET A 90 -5.17 38.83 -20.64
CA MET A 90 -5.10 39.12 -22.09
C MET A 90 -5.78 40.44 -22.46
N GLY A 91 -6.83 40.85 -21.72
CA GLY A 91 -7.50 42.13 -21.91
C GLY A 91 -6.64 43.33 -21.52
N GLU A 92 -5.82 43.22 -20.46
CA GLU A 92 -4.89 44.29 -20.06
C GLU A 92 -3.71 44.45 -21.02
N MET A 93 -3.25 43.35 -21.66
CA MET A 93 -2.20 43.42 -22.69
C MET A 93 -2.68 44.06 -23.99
N THR A 94 -3.97 43.95 -24.33
CA THR A 94 -4.55 44.61 -25.51
C THR A 94 -4.97 46.06 -25.24
N ALA A 95 -5.26 46.43 -23.99
CA ALA A 95 -5.62 47.81 -23.62
C ALA A 95 -4.41 48.78 -23.62
N THR A 96 -3.17 48.28 -23.50
CA THR A 96 -1.97 49.14 -23.50
C THR A 96 -1.49 49.52 -24.91
N THR A 97 -2.08 48.91 -25.96
CA THR A 97 -1.71 49.15 -27.37
C THR A 97 -2.82 49.86 -28.17
N ALA A 98 -3.82 50.43 -27.50
CA ALA A 98 -5.01 51.02 -28.13
C ALA A 98 -5.04 52.58 -28.11
N SER A 99 -3.91 53.25 -27.87
CA SER A 99 -3.83 54.73 -27.85
C SER A 99 -3.17 55.35 -29.11
N SER A 100 -2.88 54.57 -30.14
CA SER A 100 -2.40 55.12 -31.41
C SER A 100 -2.80 54.22 -32.56
N LEU A 101 -3.82 54.65 -33.30
CA LEU A 101 -3.92 54.62 -34.77
C LEU A 101 -5.39 54.64 -35.18
N SER A 102 -5.82 55.83 -35.58
CA SER A 102 -6.91 56.02 -36.51
C SER A 102 -6.52 55.49 -37.90
N SER A 103 -7.53 55.09 -38.67
CA SER A 103 -7.54 54.77 -40.11
C SER A 103 -6.75 53.54 -40.57
N GLU A 104 -7.45 52.42 -40.77
CA GLU A 104 -7.78 51.90 -42.12
C GLU A 104 -8.61 50.61 -42.02
N GLU A 105 -9.78 50.63 -42.68
CA GLU A 105 -10.60 49.46 -42.99
C GLU A 105 -9.99 48.71 -44.18
N ALA A 106 -9.62 47.44 -44.00
CA ALA A 106 -9.69 46.33 -45.00
C ALA A 106 -8.72 45.21 -44.58
N GLY A 107 -9.21 44.22 -43.83
CA GLY A 107 -8.40 43.09 -43.39
C GLY A 107 -9.15 42.16 -42.44
N ARG A 108 -10.39 41.78 -42.79
CA ARG A 108 -11.06 40.64 -42.16
C ARG A 108 -10.54 39.37 -42.82
N ASP A 109 -9.70 38.62 -42.12
CA ASP A 109 -9.60 37.14 -42.18
C ASP A 109 -8.35 36.57 -41.47
N GLU A 110 -7.62 37.38 -40.69
CA GLU A 110 -6.59 36.86 -39.76
C GLU A 110 -7.14 36.93 -38.32
N LEU A 111 -8.20 36.17 -38.07
CA LEU A 111 -8.54 35.76 -36.71
C LEU A 111 -7.45 34.77 -36.31
N ASP A 112 -6.34 35.32 -35.84
CA ASP A 112 -5.21 34.61 -35.26
C ASP A 112 -5.78 33.45 -34.44
N GLU A 113 -5.54 32.25 -34.93
CA GLU A 113 -5.82 31.01 -34.23
C GLU A 113 -5.08 31.13 -32.90
N ILE A 114 -5.80 31.54 -31.85
CA ILE A 114 -5.30 31.56 -30.48
C ILE A 114 -4.97 30.11 -30.17
N LYS A 115 -3.74 29.71 -30.48
CA LYS A 115 -3.20 28.42 -30.12
C LYS A 115 -3.42 28.30 -28.63
N SER A 116 -4.34 27.41 -28.26
CA SER A 116 -4.51 27.03 -26.87
C SER A 116 -3.10 26.74 -26.36
N PRO A 117 -2.71 27.31 -25.20
CA PRO A 117 -1.34 27.16 -24.78
C PRO A 117 -1.15 25.67 -24.62
N GLU A 118 -0.06 25.19 -25.19
CA GLU A 118 0.30 23.80 -25.11
C GLU A 118 0.40 23.47 -23.61
N ILE A 119 -0.59 22.74 -23.10
CA ILE A 119 -0.52 22.23 -21.73
C ILE A 119 0.69 21.31 -21.74
N ASP A 120 1.69 21.69 -20.95
CA ASP A 120 2.90 20.90 -20.75
C ASP A 120 2.52 19.46 -20.40
N ASP A 121 3.23 18.51 -20.99
CA ASP A 121 2.94 17.08 -20.84
C ASP A 121 3.00 16.64 -19.36
N TYR A 122 3.77 17.35 -18.54
CA TYR A 122 3.77 17.19 -17.08
C TYR A 122 2.39 17.42 -16.45
N GLU A 123 1.71 18.52 -16.81
CA GLU A 123 0.41 18.84 -16.21
C GLU A 123 -0.67 17.87 -16.70
N LYS A 124 -0.57 17.39 -17.95
CA LYS A 124 -1.45 16.32 -18.45
C LYS A 124 -1.31 15.03 -17.62
N GLU A 125 -0.09 14.60 -17.35
CA GLU A 125 0.15 13.39 -16.54
C GLU A 125 -0.30 13.60 -15.09
N ARG A 126 -0.09 14.79 -14.52
CA ARG A 126 -0.56 15.13 -13.17
C ARG A 126 -2.09 15.09 -13.06
N ILE A 127 -2.82 15.59 -14.05
CA ILE A 127 -4.29 15.50 -14.12
C ILE A 127 -4.72 14.04 -14.21
N ARG A 128 -4.10 13.25 -15.09
CA ARG A 128 -4.38 11.81 -15.24
C ARG A 128 -4.16 11.04 -13.94
N LEU A 129 -3.05 11.29 -13.24
CA LEU A 129 -2.75 10.67 -11.95
C LEU A 129 -3.79 11.06 -10.89
N HIS A 130 -4.20 12.33 -10.87
CA HIS A 130 -5.26 12.79 -9.97
C HIS A 130 -6.58 12.04 -10.21
N GLU A 131 -7.02 11.92 -11.46
CA GLU A 131 -8.22 11.17 -11.83
C GLU A 131 -8.14 9.70 -11.40
N ILE A 132 -7.00 9.04 -11.64
CA ILE A 132 -6.78 7.65 -11.21
C ILE A 132 -6.86 7.52 -9.69
N MET A 133 -6.29 8.46 -8.94
CA MET A 133 -6.32 8.44 -7.48
C MET A 133 -7.70 8.69 -6.91
N VAL A 134 -8.47 9.59 -7.51
CA VAL A 134 -9.85 9.85 -7.11
C VAL A 134 -10.72 8.63 -7.42
N ALA A 135 -10.55 8.00 -8.59
CA ALA A 135 -11.23 6.77 -8.95
C ALA A 135 -10.91 5.60 -8.01
N ARG A 136 -9.71 5.61 -7.41
CA ARG A 136 -9.25 4.63 -6.42
C ARG A 136 -9.32 5.14 -4.97
N ALA A 137 -10.06 6.22 -4.71
CA ALA A 137 -10.17 6.76 -3.36
C ALA A 137 -10.82 5.74 -2.42
N MET A 138 -10.20 5.58 -1.26
CA MET A 138 -10.69 4.72 -0.18
C MET A 138 -11.36 5.58 0.89
N SER A 139 -12.46 5.07 1.46
CA SER A 139 -13.13 5.72 2.57
C SER A 139 -12.23 5.73 3.82
N PRO A 140 -12.45 6.64 4.77
CA PRO A 140 -11.71 6.64 6.04
C PRO A 140 -11.77 5.29 6.78
N LEU A 141 -12.90 4.57 6.68
CA LEU A 141 -13.04 3.24 7.27
C LEU A 141 -12.15 2.21 6.58
N GLN A 142 -12.12 2.20 5.24
CA GLN A 142 -11.26 1.30 4.46
C GLN A 142 -9.78 1.53 4.76
N GLU A 143 -9.35 2.80 4.86
CA GLU A 143 -7.97 3.14 5.21
C GLU A 143 -7.59 2.72 6.65
N LYS A 144 -8.52 2.83 7.62
CA LYS A 144 -8.31 2.28 8.97
C LYS A 144 -8.08 0.77 8.93
N TRP A 145 -8.84 0.04 8.10
CA TRP A 145 -8.65 -1.40 7.92
C TRP A 145 -7.33 -1.73 7.22
N ASN A 146 -6.89 -0.94 6.22
CA ASN A 146 -5.56 -1.09 5.63
C ASN A 146 -4.46 -0.93 6.69
N ALA A 147 -4.60 0.04 7.61
CA ALA A 147 -3.66 0.21 8.71
C ALA A 147 -3.69 -0.99 9.68
N LEU A 148 -4.86 -1.38 10.17
CA LEU A 148 -5.02 -2.47 11.13
C LEU A 148 -4.54 -3.82 10.60
N THR A 149 -4.66 -4.04 9.29
CA THR A 149 -4.14 -5.25 8.64
C THR A 149 -2.62 -5.33 8.61
N MET A 150 -1.87 -4.31 9.05
CA MET A 150 -0.41 -4.45 9.22
C MET A 150 -0.02 -5.21 10.50
N ILE A 151 -0.91 -5.30 11.49
CA ILE A 151 -0.61 -5.84 12.83
C ILE A 151 -0.42 -7.37 12.85
N PRO A 152 -1.28 -8.19 12.19
CA PRO A 152 -1.18 -9.65 12.32
C PRO A 152 0.16 -10.24 11.90
N ASN A 153 0.83 -9.68 10.89
CA ASN A 153 2.17 -10.11 10.48
C ASN A 153 3.22 -9.93 11.58
N VAL A 154 3.16 -8.81 12.31
CA VAL A 154 4.07 -8.54 13.43
C VAL A 154 3.78 -9.48 14.60
N LEU A 155 2.50 -9.68 14.93
CA LEU A 155 2.10 -10.63 15.97
C LEU A 155 2.53 -12.06 15.62
N PHE A 156 2.39 -12.46 14.34
CA PHE A 156 2.88 -13.74 13.85
C PHE A 156 4.39 -13.88 14.04
N CYS A 157 5.19 -12.83 13.77
CA CYS A 157 6.63 -12.86 14.00
C CYS A 157 6.98 -13.07 15.48
N PHE A 158 6.29 -12.36 16.39
CA PHE A 158 6.50 -12.55 17.82
C PHE A 158 6.09 -13.94 18.29
N TYR A 159 4.94 -14.44 17.83
CA TYR A 159 4.49 -15.80 18.07
C TYR A 159 5.51 -16.83 17.56
N TYR A 160 6.01 -16.66 16.34
CA TYR A 160 6.97 -17.56 15.71
C TYR A 160 8.28 -17.64 16.52
N LEU A 161 8.76 -16.52 17.05
CA LEU A 161 9.92 -16.48 17.94
C LEU A 161 9.64 -17.08 19.30
N HIS A 162 8.54 -16.67 19.94
CA HIS A 162 8.14 -17.12 21.28
C HIS A 162 7.98 -18.65 21.33
N GLU A 163 7.30 -19.21 20.34
CA GLU A 163 7.09 -20.66 20.23
C GLU A 163 8.27 -21.41 19.64
N ALA A 164 9.40 -20.74 19.39
CA ALA A 164 10.56 -21.32 18.71
C ALA A 164 10.19 -22.11 17.45
N LYS A 165 9.30 -21.56 16.60
CA LYS A 165 8.80 -22.20 15.37
C LYS A 165 9.86 -22.42 14.30
N TRP A 166 11.05 -21.85 14.49
CA TRP A 166 12.25 -22.12 13.71
C TRP A 166 12.98 -23.41 14.14
N ILE A 167 12.55 -24.07 15.22
CA ILE A 167 13.03 -25.40 15.62
C ILE A 167 12.03 -26.45 15.14
N PRO A 168 12.49 -27.53 14.46
CA PRO A 168 11.65 -28.66 14.07
C PRO A 168 10.81 -29.21 15.24
N ASP A 169 9.57 -29.62 14.97
CA ASP A 169 8.61 -30.00 16.01
C ASP A 169 9.08 -31.22 16.83
N ASP A 170 9.80 -32.17 16.21
CA ASP A 170 10.42 -33.32 16.86
C ASP A 170 11.54 -32.95 17.84
N MET A 171 12.10 -31.74 17.71
CA MET A 171 13.16 -31.21 18.55
C MET A 171 12.65 -30.22 19.61
N ARG A 172 11.46 -29.63 19.43
CA ARG A 172 10.98 -28.52 20.27
C ARG A 172 10.58 -28.92 21.67
N GLY A 173 9.97 -30.08 21.84
CA GLY A 173 9.61 -30.60 23.18
C GLY A 173 10.81 -30.92 24.06
N ALA A 174 12.03 -30.80 23.52
CA ALA A 174 13.28 -31.07 24.22
C ALA A 174 14.03 -29.81 24.68
N ILE A 175 13.48 -28.61 24.45
CA ILE A 175 14.07 -27.37 24.94
C ILE A 175 13.71 -27.26 26.42
N THR A 176 14.65 -27.61 27.29
CA THR A 176 14.55 -27.36 28.73
C THR A 176 14.96 -25.92 29.04
N ASP A 177 14.59 -25.41 30.22
CA ASP A 177 14.97 -24.07 30.71
C ASP A 177 16.50 -23.87 30.81
N GLU A 178 17.30 -24.92 30.61
CA GLU A 178 18.76 -24.94 30.78
C GLU A 178 19.56 -24.42 29.58
N CYS A 179 18.92 -24.12 28.44
CA CYS A 179 19.58 -23.47 27.31
C CYS A 179 19.05 -22.04 27.06
N PRO A 180 19.26 -21.09 27.99
CA PRO A 180 18.61 -19.76 27.96
C PRO A 180 19.06 -18.82 26.83
N ASN A 181 19.96 -19.23 25.93
CA ASN A 181 20.59 -18.32 24.94
C ASN A 181 20.62 -18.86 23.51
N ILE A 182 19.72 -19.77 23.14
CA ILE A 182 19.67 -20.25 21.76
C ILE A 182 18.99 -19.17 20.88
N MET A 183 19.78 -18.49 20.06
CA MET A 183 19.27 -17.48 19.13
C MET A 183 18.74 -18.13 17.84
N PRO A 184 17.64 -17.60 17.26
CA PRO A 184 17.19 -17.99 15.94
C PRO A 184 18.28 -17.71 14.88
N PRO A 185 18.30 -18.47 13.76
CA PRO A 185 19.21 -18.21 12.66
C PRO A 185 19.08 -16.76 12.17
N ILE A 186 20.21 -16.13 11.82
CA ILE A 186 20.24 -14.72 11.42
C ILE A 186 19.33 -14.43 10.22
N THR A 187 19.16 -15.39 9.30
CA THR A 187 18.26 -15.25 8.16
C THR A 187 16.79 -15.13 8.59
N ILE A 188 16.35 -15.89 9.59
CA ILE A 188 15.01 -15.77 10.19
C ILE A 188 14.86 -14.39 10.85
N LEU A 189 15.87 -13.93 11.58
CA LEU A 189 15.87 -12.60 12.19
C LEU A 189 15.77 -11.49 11.13
N THR A 190 16.41 -11.64 9.96
CA THR A 190 16.25 -10.66 8.87
C THR A 190 14.84 -10.66 8.28
N CYS A 191 14.17 -11.80 8.20
CA CYS A 191 12.78 -11.89 7.74
C CYS A 191 11.86 -11.06 8.64
N ILE A 192 11.98 -11.32 9.95
CA ILE A 192 11.23 -10.68 11.01
C ILE A 192 11.56 -9.19 11.07
N GLY A 193 12.84 -8.83 10.98
CA GLY A 193 13.30 -7.45 10.92
C GLY A 193 12.65 -6.69 9.76
N GLY A 194 12.56 -7.29 8.57
CA GLY A 194 11.87 -6.69 7.42
C GLY A 194 10.41 -6.37 7.71
N ILE A 195 9.69 -7.29 8.35
CA ILE A 195 8.27 -7.12 8.71
C ILE A 195 8.10 -6.04 9.80
N ILE A 196 8.91 -6.12 10.86
CA ILE A 196 8.86 -5.19 12.00
C ILE A 196 9.24 -3.78 11.57
N PHE A 197 10.22 -3.61 10.69
CA PHE A 197 10.61 -2.28 10.21
C PHE A 197 9.59 -1.68 9.25
N HIS A 198 8.93 -2.48 8.41
CA HIS A 198 7.95 -1.98 7.45
C HIS A 198 6.60 -1.61 8.10
N CYS A 199 6.10 -2.44 9.02
CA CYS A 199 4.76 -2.31 9.58
C CYS A 199 4.43 -0.91 10.15
N PRO A 200 5.29 -0.25 10.95
CA PRO A 200 5.00 1.06 11.52
C PRO A 200 4.75 2.15 10.47
N PHE A 201 5.52 2.16 9.37
CA PHE A 201 5.41 3.19 8.34
C PHE A 201 4.18 2.97 7.46
N SER A 202 3.88 1.72 7.13
CA SER A 202 2.67 1.37 6.39
C SER A 202 1.42 1.66 7.19
N PHE A 203 1.40 1.25 8.48
CA PHE A 203 0.33 1.58 9.41
C PHE A 203 0.12 3.10 9.48
N LEU A 204 1.20 3.86 9.69
CA LEU A 204 1.13 5.31 9.81
C LEU A 204 0.65 5.98 8.53
N TYR A 205 1.10 5.53 7.35
CA TYR A 205 0.64 6.04 6.07
C TYR A 205 -0.88 5.89 5.91
N HIS A 206 -1.41 4.68 6.10
CA HIS A 206 -2.84 4.43 6.00
C HIS A 206 -3.63 5.16 7.08
N TRP A 207 -3.09 5.27 8.29
CA TRP A 207 -3.73 6.04 9.36
C TRP A 207 -3.80 7.53 9.01
N CYS A 208 -2.75 8.12 8.45
CA CYS A 208 -2.77 9.49 7.94
C CYS A 208 -3.78 9.66 6.80
N CYS A 209 -3.88 8.71 5.86
CA CYS A 209 -4.89 8.72 4.80
C CYS A 209 -6.33 8.67 5.36
N ALA A 210 -6.54 7.97 6.47
CA ALA A 210 -7.84 7.87 7.11
C ALA A 210 -8.25 9.13 7.90
N THR A 211 -7.29 9.95 8.34
CA THR A 211 -7.53 10.98 9.37
C THR A 211 -7.14 12.39 8.96
N ILE A 212 -6.08 12.55 8.18
CA ILE A 212 -5.44 13.84 7.89
C ILE A 212 -5.47 14.15 6.40
N LEU A 213 -5.19 13.17 5.54
CA LEU A 213 -4.95 13.42 4.11
C LEU A 213 -6.22 13.25 3.28
N SER A 214 -6.61 14.32 2.59
CA SER A 214 -7.66 14.28 1.58
C SER A 214 -7.31 13.33 0.43
N PRO A 215 -8.29 12.69 -0.23
CA PRO A 215 -8.05 11.92 -1.44
C PRO A 215 -7.43 12.78 -2.56
N GLY A 216 -6.59 12.16 -3.40
CA GLY A 216 -5.96 12.83 -4.54
C GLY A 216 -4.45 13.03 -4.37
N ILE A 217 -3.90 14.02 -5.08
CA ILE A 217 -2.45 14.18 -5.31
C ILE A 217 -1.66 14.40 -4.03
N GLU A 218 -2.26 14.98 -2.99
CA GLU A 218 -1.61 15.24 -1.71
C GLU A 218 -1.09 13.95 -1.06
N ARG A 219 -1.79 12.82 -1.27
CA ARG A 219 -1.35 11.50 -0.77
C ARG A 219 -0.14 10.95 -1.52
N LEU A 220 0.07 11.32 -2.80
CA LEU A 220 1.26 10.90 -3.56
C LEU A 220 2.52 11.51 -2.95
N ASP A 221 2.49 12.81 -2.72
CA ASP A 221 3.69 13.54 -2.31
C ASP A 221 3.95 13.50 -0.81
N HIS A 222 2.98 13.05 -0.01
CA HIS A 222 3.10 13.00 1.44
C HIS A 222 4.26 12.11 1.90
N TRP A 223 5.01 12.59 2.89
CA TRP A 223 6.22 11.93 3.41
C TRP A 223 5.94 10.52 3.94
N SER A 224 4.77 10.27 4.55
CA SER A 224 4.46 8.95 5.11
C SER A 224 4.31 7.88 4.02
N ARG A 225 3.81 8.23 2.83
CA ARG A 225 3.79 7.34 1.67
C ARG A 225 5.20 7.00 1.20
N ARG A 226 6.06 8.01 1.13
CA ARG A 226 7.47 7.82 0.73
C ARG A 226 8.17 6.91 1.74
N ALA A 227 7.93 7.10 3.03
CA ALA A 227 8.46 6.22 4.08
C ALA A 227 7.96 4.78 3.92
N ASP A 228 6.66 4.56 3.76
CA ASP A 228 6.08 3.23 3.48
C ASP A 228 6.81 2.53 2.32
N GLN A 229 6.94 3.21 1.18
CA GLN A 229 7.64 2.67 0.00
C GLN A 229 9.15 2.42 0.21
N ILE A 230 9.84 3.29 0.95
CA ILE A 230 11.25 3.08 1.36
C ILE A 230 11.39 1.79 2.17
N PHE A 231 10.44 1.54 3.09
CA PHE A 231 10.49 0.36 3.93
C PHE A 231 10.03 -0.92 3.23
N ILE A 232 9.25 -0.85 2.14
CA ILE A 232 9.05 -1.98 1.22
C ILE A 232 10.39 -2.43 0.62
N HIS A 233 11.21 -1.49 0.14
CA HIS A 233 12.54 -1.79 -0.39
C HIS A 233 13.51 -2.31 0.68
N THR A 234 13.43 -1.75 1.89
CA THR A 234 14.22 -2.22 3.04
C THR A 234 13.86 -3.66 3.41
N ALA A 235 12.56 -3.96 3.51
CA ALA A 235 12.07 -5.32 3.78
C ALA A 235 12.49 -6.29 2.65
N SER A 236 12.39 -5.87 1.39
CA SER A 236 12.80 -6.68 0.23
C SER A 236 14.28 -7.04 0.27
N ALA A 237 15.16 -6.09 0.62
CA ALA A 237 16.59 -6.36 0.79
C ALA A 237 16.84 -7.38 1.90
N LEU A 238 16.20 -7.22 3.07
CA LEU A 238 16.35 -8.17 4.19
C LEU A 238 15.81 -9.56 3.83
N TRP A 239 14.68 -9.63 3.13
CA TRP A 239 14.10 -10.89 2.65
C TRP A 239 14.98 -11.57 1.60
N SER A 240 15.75 -10.83 0.81
CA SER A 240 16.73 -11.43 -0.11
C SER A 240 17.84 -12.19 0.64
N TYR A 241 18.25 -11.72 1.82
CA TYR A 241 19.17 -12.47 2.67
C TYR A 241 18.49 -13.65 3.34
N THR A 242 17.25 -13.43 3.82
CA THR A 242 16.42 -14.49 4.40
C THR A 242 16.33 -15.69 3.47
N THR A 243 16.03 -15.44 2.19
CA THR A 243 15.83 -16.51 1.23
C THR A 243 17.11 -17.01 0.63
N SER A 244 18.24 -16.28 0.61
CA SER A 244 19.48 -16.75 -0.04
C SER A 244 20.53 -17.32 0.92
N GLY A 245 20.57 -16.85 2.17
CA GLY A 245 21.68 -17.10 3.10
C GLY A 245 23.04 -16.54 2.66
N SER A 246 23.10 -15.82 1.53
CA SER A 246 24.34 -15.36 0.90
C SER A 246 24.54 -13.86 1.13
N LEU A 247 25.64 -13.51 1.81
CA LEU A 247 26.00 -12.10 2.03
C LEU A 247 26.28 -11.35 0.72
N TYR A 248 26.84 -12.03 -0.29
CA TYR A 248 27.08 -11.42 -1.60
C TYR A 248 25.79 -11.10 -2.33
N TYR A 249 24.82 -12.02 -2.29
CA TYR A 249 23.50 -11.82 -2.90
C TYR A 249 22.73 -10.70 -2.18
N PHE A 250 22.77 -10.71 -0.84
CA PHE A 250 22.21 -9.66 -0.02
C PHE A 250 22.82 -8.29 -0.34
N ALA A 251 24.15 -8.17 -0.44
CA ALA A 251 24.81 -6.92 -0.77
C ALA A 251 24.37 -6.38 -2.14
N ALA A 252 24.27 -7.24 -3.16
CA ALA A 252 23.76 -6.87 -4.47
C ALA A 252 22.30 -6.37 -4.40
N SER A 253 21.44 -7.06 -3.67
CA SER A 253 20.05 -6.64 -3.46
C SER A 253 19.93 -5.36 -2.64
N ALA A 254 20.74 -5.20 -1.61
CA ALA A 254 20.80 -4.00 -0.78
C ALA A 254 21.23 -2.78 -1.60
N MET A 255 22.23 -2.91 -2.49
CA MET A 255 22.63 -1.83 -3.40
C MET A 255 21.49 -1.43 -4.34
N PHE A 256 20.82 -2.40 -4.96
CA PHE A 256 19.65 -2.11 -5.81
C PHE A 256 18.54 -1.38 -5.04
N ASN A 257 18.16 -1.91 -3.87
CA ASN A 257 17.12 -1.31 -3.04
C ASN A 257 17.53 0.07 -2.49
N ALA A 258 18.80 0.30 -2.19
CA ALA A 258 19.31 1.62 -1.78
C ALA A 258 19.14 2.67 -2.88
N VAL A 259 19.41 2.31 -4.15
CA VAL A 259 19.14 3.18 -5.30
C VAL A 259 17.64 3.48 -5.42
N CYS A 260 16.77 2.47 -5.20
CA CYS A 260 15.32 2.67 -5.22
C CYS A 260 14.86 3.60 -4.08
N ILE A 261 15.39 3.41 -2.88
CA ILE A 261 15.16 4.28 -1.71
C ILE A 261 15.55 5.71 -2.01
N GLN A 262 16.71 5.94 -2.63
CA GLN A 262 17.16 7.27 -3.03
C GLN A 262 16.14 7.99 -3.93
N LYS A 263 15.46 7.25 -4.83
CA LYS A 263 14.44 7.82 -5.73
C LYS A 263 13.23 8.37 -4.96
N HIS A 264 12.90 7.85 -3.79
CA HIS A 264 11.79 8.39 -2.98
C HIS A 264 12.09 9.75 -2.34
N PHE A 265 13.36 10.19 -2.34
CA PHE A 265 13.74 11.54 -1.90
C PHE A 265 13.73 12.57 -3.02
N GLN A 266 13.45 12.16 -4.28
CA GLN A 266 13.34 13.10 -5.39
C GLN A 266 12.07 13.95 -5.26
N LYS A 267 12.09 15.18 -5.78
CA LYS A 267 10.94 16.09 -5.70
C LYS A 267 9.70 15.45 -6.33
N GLU A 268 9.86 14.89 -7.51
CA GLU A 268 8.81 14.22 -8.28
C GLU A 268 8.89 12.70 -8.11
N ILE A 269 7.72 12.07 -7.98
CA ILE A 269 7.60 10.62 -7.82
C ILE A 269 7.15 10.01 -9.13
N ASP A 270 8.06 9.27 -9.77
CA ASP A 270 7.74 8.39 -10.90
C ASP A 270 7.03 7.12 -10.39
N THR A 271 5.69 7.10 -10.49
CA THR A 271 4.85 6.01 -10.00
C THR A 271 4.98 4.74 -10.83
N GLU A 272 5.13 4.85 -12.15
CA GLU A 272 5.22 3.67 -13.03
C GLU A 272 6.59 2.99 -12.86
N GLY A 273 7.68 3.75 -12.87
CA GLY A 273 8.98 3.19 -12.55
C GLY A 273 9.03 2.62 -11.13
N ASN A 274 8.25 3.16 -10.20
CA ASN A 274 8.17 2.58 -8.85
C ASN A 274 7.56 1.18 -8.84
N LYS A 275 6.52 0.93 -9.63
CA LYS A 275 5.93 -0.41 -9.77
C LYS A 275 6.96 -1.41 -10.29
N ILE A 276 7.73 -1.01 -11.31
CA ILE A 276 8.80 -1.85 -11.87
C ILE A 276 9.87 -2.12 -10.81
N ARG A 277 10.32 -1.10 -10.07
CA ARG A 277 11.33 -1.25 -9.00
C ARG A 277 10.87 -2.21 -7.90
N ILE A 278 9.61 -2.10 -7.44
CA ILE A 278 9.04 -3.03 -6.46
C ILE A 278 8.98 -4.45 -7.03
N LEU A 279 8.51 -4.62 -8.27
CA LEU A 279 8.44 -5.93 -8.91
C LEU A 279 9.84 -6.56 -9.03
N THR A 280 10.85 -5.80 -9.43
CA THR A 280 12.24 -6.25 -9.46
C THR A 280 12.72 -6.64 -8.06
N ALA A 281 12.46 -5.84 -7.02
CA ALA A 281 12.83 -6.15 -5.64
C ALA A 281 12.19 -7.47 -5.17
N VAL A 282 10.94 -7.72 -5.56
CA VAL A 282 10.24 -8.99 -5.29
C VAL A 282 10.91 -10.16 -5.97
N PHE A 283 11.25 -10.03 -7.26
CA PHE A 283 12.00 -11.05 -7.97
C PHE A 283 13.32 -11.39 -7.27
N MET A 284 14.05 -10.39 -6.77
CA MET A 284 15.32 -10.63 -6.08
C MET A 284 15.18 -11.53 -4.85
N TYR A 285 14.13 -11.41 -4.04
CA TYR A 285 14.01 -12.32 -2.88
C TYR A 285 13.37 -13.67 -3.21
N ILE A 286 12.63 -13.84 -4.31
CA ILE A 286 12.06 -15.16 -4.67
C ILE A 286 12.99 -16.01 -5.56
N THR A 287 13.86 -15.39 -6.36
CA THR A 287 14.79 -16.11 -7.24
C THR A 287 15.69 -17.12 -6.51
N PRO A 288 16.24 -16.82 -5.30
CA PRO A 288 17.03 -17.81 -4.56
C PRO A 288 16.28 -19.10 -4.23
N ILE A 289 14.97 -19.02 -3.97
CA ILE A 289 14.12 -20.20 -3.67
C ILE A 289 14.10 -21.13 -4.90
N LEU A 290 13.86 -20.56 -6.08
CA LEU A 290 13.88 -21.30 -7.35
C LEU A 290 15.27 -21.87 -7.66
N TYR A 291 16.33 -21.08 -7.46
CA TYR A 291 17.71 -21.48 -7.73
C TYR A 291 18.15 -22.70 -6.92
N ARG A 292 17.65 -22.85 -5.68
CA ARG A 292 17.91 -24.03 -4.84
C ARG A 292 17.08 -25.27 -5.22
N GLY A 293 16.17 -25.17 -6.19
CA GLY A 293 15.30 -26.28 -6.59
C GLY A 293 14.09 -26.48 -5.67
N GLU A 294 13.75 -25.52 -4.80
CA GLU A 294 12.56 -25.57 -3.94
C GLU A 294 11.29 -25.19 -4.73
N VAL A 295 11.03 -25.93 -5.81
CA VAL A 295 10.02 -25.59 -6.84
C VAL A 295 8.61 -25.46 -6.25
N LEU A 296 8.22 -26.36 -5.34
CA LEU A 296 6.91 -26.31 -4.70
C LEU A 296 6.73 -25.01 -3.89
N LEU A 297 7.71 -24.68 -3.05
CA LEU A 297 7.67 -23.48 -2.22
C LEU A 297 7.70 -22.21 -3.07
N PHE A 298 8.51 -22.20 -4.14
CA PHE A 298 8.53 -21.12 -5.12
C PHE A 298 7.13 -20.87 -5.72
N PHE A 299 6.44 -21.92 -6.19
CA PHE A 299 5.10 -21.76 -6.75
C PHE A 299 4.06 -21.30 -5.71
N GLN A 300 4.18 -21.71 -4.44
CA GLN A 300 3.33 -21.20 -3.36
C GLN A 300 3.53 -19.70 -3.16
N VAL A 301 4.79 -19.24 -3.08
CA VAL A 301 5.11 -17.82 -2.95
C VAL A 301 4.61 -17.03 -4.16
N VAL A 302 4.84 -17.53 -5.38
CA VAL A 302 4.35 -16.90 -6.62
C VAL A 302 2.83 -16.84 -6.67
N ALA A 303 2.12 -17.89 -6.23
CA ALA A 303 0.67 -17.90 -6.20
C ALA A 303 0.11 -16.83 -5.24
N VAL A 304 0.67 -16.73 -4.03
CA VAL A 304 0.28 -15.70 -3.05
C VAL A 304 0.58 -14.30 -3.58
N LEU A 305 1.77 -14.08 -4.14
CA LEU A 305 2.15 -12.79 -4.74
C LEU A 305 1.24 -12.43 -5.92
N THR A 306 0.93 -13.38 -6.80
CA THR A 306 0.06 -13.14 -7.97
C THR A 306 -1.34 -12.75 -7.54
N LEU A 307 -1.93 -13.46 -6.58
CA LEU A 307 -3.24 -13.13 -6.02
C LEU A 307 -3.22 -11.75 -5.35
N GLY A 308 -2.19 -11.48 -4.54
CA GLY A 308 -2.01 -10.18 -3.89
C GLY A 308 -1.88 -9.03 -4.90
N PHE A 309 -1.01 -9.17 -5.91
CA PHE A 309 -0.84 -8.17 -6.95
C PHE A 309 -2.10 -7.99 -7.79
N TRP A 310 -2.85 -9.07 -8.07
CA TRP A 310 -4.13 -8.96 -8.75
C TRP A 310 -5.13 -8.13 -7.93
N LEU A 311 -5.26 -8.38 -6.63
CA LEU A 311 -6.11 -7.57 -5.74
C LEU A 311 -5.67 -6.09 -5.77
N PHE A 312 -4.39 -5.81 -5.65
CA PHE A 312 -3.86 -4.44 -5.64
C PHE A 312 -4.00 -3.72 -6.99
N ALA A 313 -3.67 -4.39 -8.10
CA ALA A 313 -3.59 -3.79 -9.42
C ALA A 313 -4.96 -3.71 -10.12
N ALA A 314 -5.69 -4.84 -10.15
CA ALA A 314 -7.00 -4.94 -10.81
C ALA A 314 -8.12 -4.31 -9.97
N TYR A 315 -7.92 -4.19 -8.65
CA TYR A 315 -8.85 -3.51 -7.74
C TYR A 315 -10.29 -4.08 -7.76
N PRO A 316 -10.47 -5.41 -7.74
CA PRO A 316 -11.75 -6.06 -8.07
C PRO A 316 -12.87 -5.83 -7.04
N ILE A 317 -12.52 -5.45 -5.81
CA ILE A 317 -13.46 -5.21 -4.70
C ILE A 317 -13.43 -3.73 -4.25
N GLY A 318 -13.04 -2.83 -5.15
CA GLY A 318 -12.96 -1.40 -4.88
C GLY A 318 -11.98 -1.10 -3.74
N GLY A 319 -12.35 -0.18 -2.85
CA GLY A 319 -11.53 0.25 -1.71
C GLY A 319 -11.10 -0.84 -0.72
N TRP A 320 -11.71 -2.03 -0.77
CA TRP A 320 -11.29 -3.16 0.04
C TRP A 320 -10.16 -3.98 -0.57
N SER A 321 -9.79 -3.72 -1.84
CA SER A 321 -8.83 -4.58 -2.54
C SER A 321 -7.43 -4.48 -1.95
N HIS A 322 -7.08 -3.29 -1.44
CA HIS A 322 -5.82 -3.07 -0.72
C HIS A 322 -5.78 -3.82 0.62
N CYS A 323 -6.87 -3.79 1.38
CA CYS A 323 -7.02 -4.58 2.61
C CYS A 323 -6.92 -6.08 2.31
N GLY A 324 -7.58 -6.55 1.24
CA GLY A 324 -7.45 -7.93 0.75
C GLY A 324 -6.01 -8.30 0.38
N PHE A 325 -5.27 -7.38 -0.26
CA PHE A 325 -3.84 -7.56 -0.54
C PHE A 325 -3.02 -7.76 0.75
N HIS A 326 -3.26 -6.98 1.81
CA HIS A 326 -2.60 -7.18 3.10
C HIS A 326 -2.91 -8.55 3.71
N ILE A 327 -4.19 -8.94 3.73
CA ILE A 327 -4.63 -10.22 4.29
C ILE A 327 -4.00 -11.41 3.54
N VAL A 328 -4.00 -11.39 2.20
CA VAL A 328 -3.35 -12.43 1.41
C VAL A 328 -1.84 -12.47 1.68
N SER A 329 -1.23 -11.29 1.86
CA SER A 329 0.20 -11.18 2.18
C SER A 329 0.56 -11.77 3.54
N TYR A 330 -0.39 -12.08 4.43
CA TYR A 330 -0.11 -12.80 5.69
C TYR A 330 0.44 -14.21 5.48
N LEU A 331 0.23 -14.76 4.30
CA LEU A 331 0.71 -16.07 3.93
C LEU A 331 2.19 -16.02 3.50
N LEU A 332 2.75 -14.83 3.22
CA LEU A 332 4.15 -14.71 2.78
C LEU A 332 5.16 -14.96 3.90
N PRO A 333 5.06 -14.37 5.12
CA PRO A 333 6.02 -14.62 6.19
C PRO A 333 6.28 -16.11 6.48
N PRO A 334 5.27 -16.98 6.69
CA PRO A 334 5.54 -18.40 6.96
C PRO A 334 6.23 -19.10 5.78
N LEU A 335 5.89 -18.78 4.52
CA LEU A 335 6.53 -19.36 3.35
C LEU A 335 7.99 -18.91 3.21
N ILE A 336 8.27 -17.62 3.42
CA ILE A 336 9.62 -17.07 3.36
C ILE A 336 10.50 -17.59 4.52
N MET A 337 9.93 -17.74 5.72
CA MET A 337 10.62 -18.37 6.85
C MET A 337 10.89 -19.86 6.59
N ALA A 338 9.95 -20.59 5.98
CA ALA A 338 10.17 -21.98 5.56
C ALA A 338 11.33 -22.08 4.55
N ALA A 339 11.42 -21.17 3.58
CA ALA A 339 12.52 -21.12 2.62
C ALA A 339 13.87 -20.82 3.26
N SER A 340 13.86 -20.10 4.40
CA SER A 340 15.07 -19.86 5.19
C SER A 340 15.50 -21.14 5.92
N MET A 341 14.56 -21.92 6.47
CA MET A 341 14.90 -23.12 7.25
C MET A 341 15.62 -24.23 6.47
N THR A 342 15.51 -24.24 5.14
CA THR A 342 16.21 -25.17 4.25
C THR A 342 17.66 -24.77 3.96
N LEU A 343 18.09 -23.56 4.36
CA LEU A 343 19.42 -23.05 4.05
C LEU A 343 20.51 -23.81 4.82
N PRO A 344 21.63 -24.18 4.17
CA PRO A 344 22.78 -24.78 4.84
C PRO A 344 23.34 -23.90 5.97
N SER A 345 23.33 -22.58 5.79
CA SER A 345 23.82 -21.60 6.78
C SER A 345 23.07 -21.63 8.11
N ASN A 346 21.86 -22.20 8.14
CA ASN A 346 21.03 -22.26 9.33
C ASN A 346 21.13 -23.59 10.07
N GLN A 347 21.65 -24.63 9.42
CA GLN A 347 21.65 -25.98 9.98
C GLN A 347 22.51 -26.05 11.23
N GLU A 348 23.63 -25.32 11.30
CA GLU A 348 24.47 -25.29 12.50
C GLU A 348 23.72 -24.76 13.73
N SER A 349 22.98 -23.64 13.59
CA SER A 349 22.19 -23.08 14.68
C SER A 349 21.05 -24.01 15.11
N VAL A 350 20.40 -24.67 14.14
CA VAL A 350 19.34 -25.66 14.41
C VAL A 350 19.90 -26.90 15.11
N ILE A 351 21.05 -27.42 14.65
CA ILE A 351 21.72 -28.58 15.24
C ILE A 351 22.23 -28.24 16.65
N LEU A 352 22.80 -27.04 16.86
CA LEU A 352 23.22 -26.59 18.18
C LEU A 352 22.03 -26.52 19.14
N ALA A 353 20.91 -25.97 18.66
CA ALA A 353 19.66 -25.94 19.42
C ALA A 353 19.17 -27.34 19.78
N ALA A 354 19.24 -28.28 18.83
CA ALA A 354 18.86 -29.68 19.03
C ALA A 354 19.79 -30.42 19.99
N ASN A 355 21.10 -30.15 19.94
CA ASN A 355 22.13 -30.82 20.75
C ASN A 355 22.23 -30.29 22.18
N CYS A 356 21.71 -29.10 22.46
CA CYS A 356 21.53 -28.60 23.83
C CYS A 356 20.84 -29.64 24.73
N LYS A 357 19.99 -30.49 24.14
CA LYS A 357 19.35 -31.66 24.77
C LYS A 357 20.31 -32.75 25.25
N SER A 358 21.35 -33.11 24.49
CA SER A 358 22.05 -34.39 24.70
C SER A 358 23.10 -34.36 25.82
N ARG A 359 23.33 -33.19 26.42
CA ARG A 359 24.33 -32.99 27.47
C ARG A 359 23.76 -33.04 28.88
N PHE A 360 22.44 -33.17 29.00
CA PHE A 360 21.69 -33.28 30.26
C PHE A 360 20.71 -34.45 30.14
#